data_AF-A0A948TSW1-F1
#
_entry.id   AF-A0A948TSW1-F1
#
_cell.length_a   1.000
_cell.length_b   1.000
_cell.length_c   1.000
_cell.angle_alpha   90.00
_cell.angle_beta   90.00
_cell.angle_gamma   90.00
#
_symmetry.space_group_name_H-M   'P 1'
#
loop_
_entity.id
_entity.type
_entity.pdbx_description
1 polymer ?
#
loop_
_entity_poly.entity_id
_entity_poly.type
_entity_poly.pdbx_seq_one_letter_code
_entity_poly.pdbx_strand_id
1 'polypeptide(L)' 'MPMLDYRLIVAAAYNMGFVYVKFIGTHGEYDAVDANTVEQF' A
#
# COMPACT_ATOMS: atom_id res chain seq x y z
N MET A 1 -3.79 22.33 1.42
CA MET A 1 -4.59 21.37 0.64
C MET A 1 -4.52 20.05 1.37
N PRO A 2 -5.64 19.44 1.79
CA PRO A 2 -5.59 18.22 2.58
C PRO A 2 -5.05 17.10 1.70
N MET A 3 -3.85 16.63 2.00
CA MET A 3 -3.35 15.40 1.42
C MET A 3 -4.07 14.27 2.14
N LEU A 4 -4.72 13.35 1.41
CA LEU A 4 -5.35 12.18 2.02
C LEU A 4 -4.39 11.54 3.03
N ASP A 5 -4.83 11.43 4.29
CA ASP A 5 -3.97 11.12 5.42
C ASP A 5 -3.32 9.74 5.32
N TYR A 6 -3.87 8.84 4.50
CA TYR A 6 -3.41 7.45 4.35
C TYR A 6 -3.16 7.02 2.90
N ARG A 7 -2.33 5.98 2.75
CA ARG A 7 -2.00 5.25 1.52
C ARG A 7 -2.10 3.75 1.79
N LEU A 8 -2.47 3.01 0.75
CA LEU A 8 -2.64 1.56 0.75
C LEU A 8 -1.85 0.99 -0.43
N ILE A 9 -1.06 -0.06 -0.19
CA ILE A 9 -0.36 -0.81 -1.25
C ILE A 9 -0.88 -2.24 -1.22
N VAL A 10 -1.21 -2.78 -2.38
CA VAL A 10 -1.76 -4.13 -2.53
C VAL A 10 -1.06 -4.90 -3.64
N ALA A 11 -1.02 -6.23 -3.51
CA ALA A 11 -0.86 -7.14 -4.62
C ALA A 11 -2.24 -7.62 -5.08
N ALA A 12 -2.59 -7.37 -6.33
CA ALA A 12 -3.85 -7.80 -6.92
C ALA A 12 -3.64 -8.97 -7.88
N ALA A 13 -4.20 -10.14 -7.56
CA ALA A 13 -4.22 -11.32 -8.42
C ALA A 13 -5.55 -11.37 -9.19
N TYR A 14 -5.66 -10.60 -10.27
CA TYR A 14 -6.91 -10.42 -11.04
C TYR A 14 -7.53 -11.73 -11.52
N ASN A 15 -6.72 -12.68 -12.00
CA ASN A 15 -7.21 -13.97 -12.50
C ASN A 15 -7.86 -14.83 -11.42
N MET A 16 -7.46 -14.64 -10.16
CA MET A 16 -7.97 -15.38 -9.03
C MET A 16 -9.00 -14.58 -8.21
N GLY A 17 -9.15 -13.28 -8.50
CA GLY A 17 -10.05 -12.39 -7.78
C GLY A 17 -9.59 -12.03 -6.36
N PHE A 18 -8.28 -12.18 -6.06
CA PHE A 18 -7.73 -11.90 -4.73
C PHE A 18 -6.97 -10.58 -4.68
N VAL A 19 -7.03 -9.91 -3.53
CA VAL A 19 -6.25 -8.74 -3.21
C VAL A 19 -5.56 -8.97 -1.86
N TYR A 20 -4.24 -8.82 -1.84
CA TYR A 20 -3.43 -8.92 -0.64
C TYR A 20 -2.93 -7.53 -0.24
N VAL A 21 -3.13 -7.16 1.02
CA VAL A 21 -2.67 -5.88 1.56
C VAL A 21 -1.21 -6.01 1.96
N LYS A 22 -0.36 -5.19 1.35
CA LYS A 22 1.08 -5.15 1.62
C LYS A 22 1.48 -4.04 2.59
N PHE A 23 0.71 -2.95 2.66
CA PHE A 23 0.99 -1.78 3.49
C PHE A 23 -0.25 -0.93 3.69
N ILE A 24 -0.41 -0.38 4.90
CA ILE A 24 -1.34 0.71 5.21
C ILE A 24 -0.59 1.71 6.09
N GLY A 25 -0.59 2.99 5.72
CA GLY A 25 0.09 4.01 6.51
C GLY A 25 -0.15 5.42 6.00
N THR A 26 0.41 6.40 6.70
CA THR A 26 0.27 7.81 6.37
C THR A 26 1.02 8.20 5.10
N HIS A 27 0.80 9.42 4.60
CA HIS A 27 1.57 9.89 3.46
C HIS A 27 3.09 9.93 3.73
N GLY A 28 3.50 10.32 4.95
CA GLY A 28 4.92 10.33 5.33
C GLY A 28 5.52 8.93 5.50
N GLU A 29 4.74 7.97 6.02
CA GLU A 29 5.17 6.57 6.08
C GLU A 29 5.29 5.95 4.69
N TYR A 30 4.38 6.32 3.77
CA TYR A 30 4.44 5.90 2.38
C TYR A 30 5.71 6.40 1.68
N ASP A 31 6.11 7.65 1.92
CA ASP A 31 7.31 8.23 1.31
C ASP A 31 8.61 7.55 1.77
N ALA A 32 8.56 6.82 2.89
CA ALA A 32 9.70 6.08 3.45
C ALA A 32 9.80 4.62 2.96
N VAL A 33 8.82 4.11 2.19
CA VAL A 33 8.80 2.72 1.73
C VAL A 33 8.90 2.61 0.21
N ASP A 34 9.48 1.52 -0.28
CA ASP A 34 9.43 1.15 -1.70
C ASP A 34 8.23 0.24 -1.95
N ALA A 35 7.28 0.69 -2.77
CA ALA A 35 6.05 -0.04 -3.06
C ALA A 35 6.27 -1.41 -3.72
N ASN A 36 7.41 -1.61 -4.39
CA ASN A 36 7.73 -2.89 -5.03
C ASN A 36 8.15 -3.95 -4.00
N THR A 37 8.71 -3.54 -2.86
CA THR A 37 9.38 -4.46 -1.91
C THR A 37 8.76 -4.46 -0.52
N VAL A 38 7.97 -3.45 -0.15
CA VAL A 38 7.32 -3.37 1.17
C VAL A 38 6.33 -4.51 1.38
N GLU A 39 6.49 -5.23 2.48
CA GLU A 39 5.53 -6.21 3.02
C GLU A 39 5.44 -6.01 4.55
N GLN A 40 4.38 -5.34 5.00
CA GLN A 40 4.08 -5.15 6.43
C GLN A 40 3.25 -6.29 7.03
N PHE A 41 2.55 -7.05 6.18
CA PHE A 41 1.63 -8.11 6.56
C PHE A 41 2.01 -9.39 5.84
#